data_AF-A0A9D8P9K2-F1
#
_entry.id   AF-A0A9D8P9K2-F1
#
_cell.length_a   1.000
_cell.length_b   1.000
_cell.length_c   1.000
_cell.angle_alpha   90.00
_cell.angle_beta   90.00
_cell.angle_gamma   90.00
#
_symmetry.space_group_name_H-M   'P 1'
#
loop_
_entity.id
_entity.type
_entity.pdbx_description
1 polymer ?
#
loop_
_entity_poly.entity_id
_entity_poly.type
_entity_poly.pdbx_seq_one_letter_code
_entity_poly.pdbx_strand_id
1 'polypeptide(L)'
;MLCTAVIKKLISYAALQRSHHMIEKPALLRPTLDVVFKMLFARKRGHGALIGLLNAILKPASKITSVEVQNPHIPKLLIDDKGTILDIHVKLDDGTLLDIEMQMAPHESLAKRALYYASRMYATELGAGDFYSLLRPVIVIFLLAEDLFPARPDEFAVGFSLHQDDDGPAVFKAELSGQMQIKFYEIGKAFRLWQTRQLPPDDVSLGAWLGFLADPSSQSVEEACMSIPELKDAKVALEELSAEDEAREIARIREKSRLHWDSLMDEARRKGKAEGKEDASLAFLKALLTAPETNKLPDAKVAELTGLPLDVVIKFRAETK
;
A
#
# COMPACT_ATOMS: atom_id res chain seq x y z
N MET A 1 -66.91 -11.12 -13.50
CA MET A 1 -65.92 -10.65 -14.50
C MET A 1 -65.13 -9.52 -13.86
N LEU A 2 -63.87 -9.74 -13.49
CA LEU A 2 -63.01 -8.62 -13.08
C LEU A 2 -62.84 -7.69 -14.29
N CYS A 3 -63.21 -6.42 -14.10
CA CYS A 3 -63.19 -5.41 -15.15
C CYS A 3 -61.78 -5.31 -15.74
N THR A 4 -61.66 -5.34 -17.07
CA THR A 4 -60.41 -5.35 -17.85
C THR A 4 -59.42 -4.25 -17.43
N ALA A 5 -59.93 -3.15 -16.86
CA ALA A 5 -59.15 -2.07 -16.28
C ALA A 5 -58.36 -2.49 -15.03
N VAL A 6 -58.93 -3.33 -14.15
CA VAL A 6 -58.29 -3.82 -12.92
C VAL A 6 -57.17 -4.80 -13.24
N ILE A 7 -57.38 -5.67 -14.24
CA ILE A 7 -56.36 -6.62 -14.71
C ILE A 7 -55.18 -5.86 -15.36
N LYS A 8 -55.44 -4.85 -16.20
CA LYS A 8 -54.37 -4.00 -16.76
C LYS A 8 -53.60 -3.24 -15.68
N LYS A 9 -54.28 -2.76 -14.62
CA LYS A 9 -53.65 -2.06 -13.50
C LYS A 9 -52.78 -3.01 -12.67
N LEU A 10 -53.21 -4.24 -12.42
CA LEU A 10 -52.42 -5.27 -11.72
C LEU A 10 -51.22 -5.75 -12.53
N ILE A 11 -51.37 -5.92 -13.85
CA ILE A 11 -50.25 -6.26 -14.75
C ILE A 11 -49.25 -5.11 -14.83
N SER A 12 -49.72 -3.85 -14.89
CA SER A 12 -48.87 -2.66 -14.84
C SER A 12 -48.16 -2.53 -13.48
N TYR A 13 -48.83 -2.83 -12.37
CA TYR A 13 -48.23 -2.77 -11.03
C TYR A 13 -47.20 -3.88 -10.82
N ALA A 14 -47.47 -5.09 -11.32
CA ALA A 14 -46.51 -6.19 -11.32
C ALA A 14 -45.33 -5.95 -12.27
N ALA A 15 -45.54 -5.26 -13.40
CA ALA A 15 -44.47 -4.83 -14.31
C ALA A 15 -43.63 -3.68 -13.71
N LEU A 16 -44.25 -2.76 -12.95
CA LEU A 16 -43.55 -1.69 -12.21
C LEU A 16 -42.74 -2.25 -11.02
N GLN A 17 -43.26 -3.27 -10.34
CA GLN A 17 -42.53 -3.94 -9.25
C GLN A 17 -41.41 -4.85 -9.78
N ARG A 18 -41.54 -5.40 -10.99
CA ARG A 18 -40.45 -6.13 -11.67
C ARG A 18 -39.40 -5.21 -12.29
N SER A 19 -39.70 -3.93 -12.55
CA SER A 19 -38.73 -2.97 -13.10
C SER A 19 -37.93 -2.20 -12.04
N HIS A 20 -38.11 -2.48 -10.74
CA HIS A 20 -37.36 -1.86 -9.63
C HIS A 20 -36.67 -2.87 -8.70
N HIS A 21 -36.34 -4.06 -9.21
CA HIS A 21 -35.33 -4.93 -8.61
C HIS A 21 -34.24 -5.22 -9.65
N MET A 22 -33.68 -4.16 -10.23
CA MET A 22 -32.27 -4.26 -10.61
C MET A 22 -31.54 -4.36 -9.27
N ILE A 23 -31.11 -5.56 -8.90
CA ILE A 23 -30.11 -5.71 -7.84
C ILE A 23 -28.91 -4.92 -8.36
N GLU A 24 -28.74 -3.68 -7.89
CA GLU A 24 -27.53 -2.92 -8.15
C GLU A 24 -26.38 -3.81 -7.70
N LYS A 25 -25.48 -4.16 -8.64
CA LYS A 25 -24.27 -4.89 -8.29
C LYS A 25 -23.58 -4.10 -7.17
N PRO A 26 -23.23 -4.74 -6.05
CA PRO A 26 -22.57 -4.04 -4.96
C PRO A 26 -21.28 -3.40 -5.48
N ALA A 27 -21.03 -2.16 -5.08
CA ALA A 27 -19.78 -1.47 -5.44
C ALA A 27 -18.57 -2.32 -5.05
N LEU A 28 -17.59 -2.39 -5.96
CA LEU A 28 -16.39 -3.20 -5.76
C LEU A 28 -15.59 -2.71 -4.55
N LEU A 29 -15.08 -3.66 -3.78
CA LEU A 29 -14.08 -3.39 -2.75
C LEU A 29 -12.79 -2.89 -3.41
N ARG A 30 -12.10 -1.98 -2.72
CA ARG A 30 -10.85 -1.39 -3.21
C ARG A 30 -9.69 -2.40 -3.06
N PRO A 31 -9.08 -2.91 -4.14
CA PRO A 31 -8.01 -3.90 -4.01
C PRO A 31 -6.73 -3.35 -3.37
N THR A 32 -6.55 -2.03 -3.37
CA THR A 32 -5.44 -1.34 -2.69
C THR A 32 -5.56 -1.32 -1.17
N LEU A 33 -6.74 -1.66 -0.62
CA LEU A 33 -6.87 -1.87 0.82
C LEU A 33 -6.21 -3.22 1.16
N ASP A 34 -5.18 -3.19 2.00
CA ASP A 34 -4.35 -4.36 2.37
C ASP A 34 -5.15 -5.62 2.72
N VAL A 35 -6.22 -5.49 3.52
CA VAL A 35 -7.09 -6.61 3.89
C VAL A 35 -7.88 -7.18 2.70
N VAL A 36 -8.29 -6.33 1.75
CA VAL A 36 -8.98 -6.76 0.53
C VAL A 36 -7.99 -7.46 -0.40
N PHE A 37 -6.79 -6.90 -0.57
CA PHE A 37 -5.71 -7.54 -1.32
C PHE A 37 -5.43 -8.95 -0.78
N LYS A 38 -5.27 -9.06 0.54
CA LYS A 38 -5.03 -10.33 1.23
C LYS A 38 -6.18 -11.32 0.99
N MET A 39 -7.44 -10.90 1.17
CA MET A 39 -8.61 -11.76 0.91
C MET A 39 -8.70 -12.21 -0.54
N LEU A 40 -8.38 -11.32 -1.49
CA LEU A 40 -8.48 -11.58 -2.92
C LEU A 40 -7.45 -12.60 -3.39
N PHE A 41 -6.20 -12.49 -2.94
CA PHE A 41 -5.08 -13.27 -3.49
C PHE A 41 -4.62 -14.44 -2.60
N ALA A 42 -4.77 -14.37 -1.27
CA ALA A 42 -4.24 -15.40 -0.37
C ALA A 42 -5.20 -16.59 -0.14
N ARG A 43 -6.50 -16.39 -0.33
CA ARG A 43 -7.50 -17.48 -0.27
C ARG A 43 -7.24 -18.48 -1.41
N LYS A 44 -7.51 -19.77 -1.20
CA LYS A 44 -7.30 -20.82 -2.22
C LYS A 44 -7.89 -20.48 -3.60
N ARG A 45 -9.07 -19.85 -3.64
CA ARG A 45 -9.72 -19.44 -4.91
C ARG A 45 -8.97 -18.32 -5.63
N GLY A 46 -8.18 -17.52 -4.91
CA GLY A 46 -7.38 -16.42 -5.43
C GLY A 46 -6.01 -16.81 -5.98
N HIS A 47 -5.58 -18.08 -5.82
CA HIS A 47 -4.23 -18.51 -6.20
C HIS A 47 -3.96 -18.37 -7.71
N GLY A 48 -4.97 -18.61 -8.56
CA GLY A 48 -4.84 -18.39 -10.01
C GLY A 48 -4.58 -16.93 -10.36
N ALA A 49 -5.33 -16.01 -9.74
CA ALA A 49 -5.12 -14.57 -9.89
C ALA A 49 -3.74 -14.14 -9.37
N LEU A 50 -3.29 -14.71 -8.25
CA LEU A 50 -1.97 -14.44 -7.68
C LEU A 50 -0.84 -14.91 -8.61
N ILE A 51 -0.97 -16.09 -9.21
CA ILE A 51 -0.03 -16.59 -10.22
C ILE A 51 0.03 -15.66 -11.43
N GLY A 52 -1.13 -15.19 -11.92
CA GLY A 52 -1.20 -14.24 -13.03
C GLY A 52 -0.48 -12.93 -12.72
N LEU A 53 -0.74 -12.35 -11.55
CA LEU A 53 -0.06 -11.14 -11.05
C LEU A 53 1.46 -11.35 -10.93
N LEU A 54 1.89 -12.45 -10.32
CA LEU A 54 3.31 -12.76 -10.13
C LEU A 54 4.06 -12.98 -11.44
N ASN A 55 3.43 -13.62 -12.42
CA ASN A 55 4.00 -13.76 -13.76
C ASN A 55 4.17 -12.40 -14.46
N ALA A 56 3.29 -11.43 -14.21
CA ALA A 56 3.42 -10.08 -14.74
C ALA A 56 4.51 -9.26 -14.01
N ILE A 57 4.64 -9.43 -12.69
CA ILE A 57 5.64 -8.74 -11.86
C ILE A 57 7.05 -9.26 -12.11
N LEU A 58 7.24 -10.58 -12.00
CA LEU A 58 8.56 -11.21 -11.98
C LEU A 58 9.11 -11.49 -13.37
N LYS A 59 8.23 -11.65 -14.37
CA LYS A 59 8.57 -12.01 -15.76
C LYS A 59 9.63 -13.12 -15.84
N PRO A 60 9.41 -14.24 -15.12
CA PRO A 60 10.40 -15.31 -15.06
C PRO A 60 10.60 -15.96 -16.44
N ALA A 61 11.78 -16.55 -16.65
CA ALA A 61 12.08 -17.25 -17.90
C ALA A 61 11.13 -18.44 -18.15
N SER A 62 10.68 -19.09 -17.08
CA SER A 62 9.64 -20.12 -17.09
C SER A 62 8.44 -19.61 -16.30
N LYS A 63 7.23 -19.78 -16.83
CA LYS A 63 6.00 -19.32 -16.18
C LYS A 63 5.83 -20.00 -14.82
N ILE A 64 5.46 -19.20 -13.81
CA ILE A 64 5.03 -19.72 -12.51
C ILE A 64 3.72 -20.46 -12.73
N THR A 65 3.67 -21.71 -12.28
CA THR A 65 2.50 -22.58 -12.45
C THR A 65 1.78 -22.88 -11.15
N SER A 66 2.46 -22.70 -10.01
CA SER A 66 1.91 -22.96 -8.69
C SER A 66 2.49 -22.01 -7.64
N VAL A 67 1.72 -21.81 -6.58
CA VAL A 67 2.10 -21.01 -5.41
C VAL A 67 1.67 -21.75 -4.15
N GLU A 68 2.54 -21.77 -3.15
CA GLU A 68 2.20 -22.17 -1.79
C GLU A 68 2.10 -20.91 -0.94
N VAL A 69 0.86 -20.50 -0.63
CA VAL A 69 0.61 -19.37 0.30
C VAL A 69 0.76 -19.84 1.73
N GLN A 70 1.80 -19.36 2.42
CA GLN A 70 2.19 -19.84 3.75
C GLN A 70 1.35 -19.21 4.88
N ASN A 71 0.79 -18.03 4.65
CA ASN A 71 0.01 -17.28 5.64
C ASN A 71 -1.43 -16.97 5.13
N PRO A 72 -2.26 -17.95 4.76
CA PRO A 72 -3.52 -17.73 4.01
C PRO A 72 -4.67 -17.09 4.82
N HIS A 73 -4.51 -16.89 6.12
CA HIS A 73 -5.58 -16.47 7.02
C HIS A 73 -5.35 -15.06 7.55
N ILE A 74 -6.43 -14.31 7.68
CA ILE A 74 -6.46 -13.04 8.42
C ILE A 74 -6.99 -13.36 9.82
N PRO A 75 -6.17 -13.23 10.89
CA PRO A 75 -6.66 -13.45 12.23
C PRO A 75 -7.79 -12.46 12.56
N LYS A 76 -9.03 -12.96 12.80
CA LYS A 76 -10.22 -12.11 13.00
C LYS A 76 -10.06 -11.11 14.15
N LEU A 77 -9.30 -11.48 15.19
CA LEU A 77 -9.05 -10.66 16.38
C LEU A 77 -8.10 -9.48 16.15
N LEU A 78 -7.45 -9.41 14.98
CA LEU A 78 -6.40 -8.42 14.70
C LEU A 78 -6.77 -7.51 13.52
N ILE A 79 -8.00 -7.56 12.97
CA ILE A 79 -8.33 -6.82 11.74
C ILE A 79 -8.14 -5.29 11.92
N ASP A 80 -8.39 -4.76 13.11
CA ASP A 80 -8.18 -3.37 13.50
C ASP A 80 -6.78 -3.10 14.10
N ASP A 81 -6.00 -4.13 14.40
CA ASP A 81 -4.64 -4.02 14.94
C ASP A 81 -3.63 -3.60 13.84
N LYS A 82 -2.66 -2.80 14.26
CA LYS A 82 -1.50 -2.38 13.47
C LYS A 82 -0.46 -3.49 13.33
N GLY A 83 -0.42 -4.45 14.26
CA GLY A 83 0.50 -5.60 14.22
C GLY A 83 0.11 -6.68 13.21
N THR A 84 -1.00 -6.50 12.49
CA THR A 84 -1.58 -7.54 11.65
C THR A 84 -0.79 -7.75 10.39
N ILE A 85 -0.29 -8.97 10.25
CA ILE A 85 0.42 -9.46 9.09
C ILE A 85 -0.60 -9.62 7.95
N LEU A 86 -0.61 -8.67 7.02
CA LEU A 86 -1.49 -8.65 5.85
C LEU A 86 -0.74 -8.80 4.53
N ASP A 87 0.59 -8.89 4.61
CA ASP A 87 1.44 -9.31 3.51
C ASP A 87 1.09 -10.75 3.06
N ILE A 88 1.48 -11.14 1.85
CA ILE A 88 1.28 -12.49 1.34
C ILE A 88 2.63 -13.18 1.20
N HIS A 89 2.87 -14.19 2.05
CA HIS A 89 4.05 -15.04 1.98
C HIS A 89 3.80 -16.19 1.05
N VAL A 90 4.62 -16.30 0.02
CA VAL A 90 4.48 -17.28 -1.06
C VAL A 90 5.78 -18.03 -1.24
N LYS A 91 5.69 -19.34 -1.41
CA LYS A 91 6.75 -20.15 -2.00
C LYS A 91 6.37 -20.52 -3.44
N LEU A 92 7.27 -20.25 -4.39
CA LEU A 92 7.12 -20.60 -5.79
C LEU A 92 7.48 -22.06 -6.07
N ASP A 93 7.20 -22.53 -7.28
CA ASP A 93 7.55 -23.86 -7.80
C ASP A 93 9.06 -24.11 -7.85
N ASP A 94 9.86 -23.08 -8.09
CA ASP A 94 11.34 -23.14 -8.01
C ASP A 94 11.89 -23.03 -6.57
N GLY A 95 11.00 -22.86 -5.58
CA GLY A 95 11.34 -22.72 -4.18
C GLY A 95 11.56 -21.28 -3.69
N THR A 96 11.66 -20.30 -4.59
CA THR A 96 11.82 -18.87 -4.25
C THR A 96 10.74 -18.42 -3.27
N LEU A 97 11.14 -17.66 -2.26
CA LEU A 97 10.27 -17.11 -1.23
C LEU A 97 9.93 -15.66 -1.58
N LEU A 98 8.64 -15.33 -1.55
CA LEU A 98 8.13 -14.00 -1.79
C LEU A 98 7.41 -13.45 -0.57
N ASP A 99 7.60 -12.18 -0.31
CA ASP A 99 6.80 -11.39 0.62
C ASP A 99 6.15 -10.24 -0.15
N ILE A 100 4.83 -10.28 -0.32
CA ILE A 100 4.08 -9.33 -1.15
C ILE A 100 3.29 -8.40 -0.25
N GLU A 101 3.71 -7.14 -0.19
CA GLU A 101 3.13 -6.11 0.67
C GLU A 101 2.34 -5.08 -0.13
N MET A 102 1.03 -5.00 0.11
CA MET A 102 0.18 -3.91 -0.35
C MET A 102 0.28 -2.75 0.65
N GLN A 103 0.78 -1.60 0.21
CA GLN A 103 1.00 -0.45 1.06
C GLN A 103 0.23 0.76 0.49
N MET A 104 -0.74 1.27 1.25
CA MET A 104 -1.48 2.46 0.82
C MET A 104 -0.66 3.74 0.94
N ALA A 105 0.08 3.91 2.05
CA ALA A 105 0.90 5.09 2.30
C ALA A 105 2.33 4.68 2.69
N PRO A 106 3.37 5.14 1.98
CA PRO A 106 4.74 4.90 2.38
C PRO A 106 5.08 5.66 3.68
N HIS A 107 5.96 5.08 4.50
CA HIS A 107 6.48 5.72 5.71
C HIS A 107 8.00 5.91 5.59
N GLU A 108 8.57 6.86 6.34
CA GLU A 108 10.01 7.22 6.28
C GLU A 108 10.95 6.02 6.49
N SER A 109 10.51 4.98 7.21
CA SER A 109 11.31 3.78 7.49
C SER A 109 11.10 2.63 6.50
N LEU A 110 10.35 2.83 5.40
CA LEU A 110 9.98 1.76 4.48
C LEU A 110 11.18 0.97 3.93
N ALA A 111 12.25 1.68 3.54
CA ALA A 111 13.46 1.04 3.02
C ALA A 111 14.13 0.11 4.05
N LYS A 112 14.23 0.55 5.32
CA LYS A 112 14.78 -0.28 6.40
C LYS A 112 13.88 -1.47 6.72
N ARG A 113 12.56 -1.27 6.66
CA ARG A 113 11.57 -2.34 6.87
C ARG A 113 11.65 -3.40 5.78
N ALA A 114 11.77 -2.98 4.52
CA ALA A 114 11.96 -3.88 3.38
C ALA A 114 13.21 -4.76 3.56
N LEU A 115 14.33 -4.16 3.96
CA LEU A 115 15.56 -4.91 4.24
C LEU A 115 15.41 -5.86 5.43
N TYR A 116 14.75 -5.42 6.50
CA TYR A 116 14.47 -6.25 7.65
C TYR A 116 13.60 -7.46 7.28
N TYR A 117 12.57 -7.28 6.45
CA TYR A 117 11.71 -8.37 5.99
C TYR A 117 12.47 -9.37 5.12
N ALA A 118 13.24 -8.90 4.14
CA ALA A 118 14.08 -9.75 3.31
C ALA A 118 15.06 -10.58 4.15
N SER A 119 15.77 -9.90 5.07
CA SER A 119 16.77 -10.53 5.94
C SER A 119 16.13 -11.55 6.89
N ARG A 120 14.99 -11.20 7.49
CA ARG A 120 14.26 -12.10 8.39
C ARG A 120 13.77 -13.33 7.64
N MET A 121 13.13 -13.15 6.48
CA MET A 121 12.60 -14.28 5.69
C MET A 121 13.71 -15.25 5.30
N TYR A 122 14.86 -14.74 4.87
CA TYR A 122 16.03 -15.55 4.54
C TYR A 122 16.62 -16.25 5.78
N ALA A 123 16.73 -15.54 6.91
CA ALA A 123 17.31 -16.10 8.14
C ALA A 123 16.41 -17.16 8.80
N THR A 124 15.09 -17.03 8.70
CA THR A 124 14.13 -17.96 9.31
C THR A 124 13.80 -19.17 8.45
N GLU A 125 14.39 -19.27 7.25
CA GLU A 125 14.13 -20.38 6.35
C GLU A 125 14.66 -21.72 6.89
N LEU A 126 15.83 -21.67 7.54
CA LEU A 126 16.51 -22.86 8.04
C LEU A 126 16.09 -23.18 9.47
N GLY A 127 15.83 -24.45 9.73
CA GLY A 127 15.71 -25.02 11.06
C GLY A 127 17.07 -25.33 11.69
N ALA A 128 17.05 -25.67 12.97
CA ALA A 128 18.26 -26.09 13.67
C ALA A 128 18.81 -27.40 13.06
N GLY A 129 20.04 -27.35 12.55
CA GLY A 129 20.72 -28.49 11.92
C GLY A 129 20.64 -28.54 10.39
N ASP A 130 19.91 -27.62 9.75
CA ASP A 130 19.86 -27.53 8.29
C ASP A 130 21.16 -26.98 7.71
N PHE A 131 21.46 -27.36 6.46
CA PHE A 131 22.61 -26.87 5.72
C PHE A 131 22.31 -25.55 5.03
N TYR A 132 23.28 -24.61 5.02
CA TYR A 132 23.15 -23.32 4.32
C TYR A 132 22.92 -23.44 2.82
N SER A 133 23.32 -24.55 2.20
CA SER A 133 23.06 -24.84 0.78
C SER A 133 21.57 -24.99 0.45
N LEU A 134 20.69 -25.07 1.45
CA LEU A 134 19.24 -25.16 1.28
C LEU A 134 18.55 -23.79 1.21
N LEU A 135 19.27 -22.69 1.48
CA LEU A 135 18.73 -21.33 1.39
C LEU A 135 18.23 -21.03 -0.02
N ARG A 136 17.03 -20.45 -0.09
CA ARG A 136 16.35 -20.12 -1.34
C ARG A 136 16.33 -18.61 -1.54
N PRO A 137 16.28 -18.14 -2.81
CA PRO A 137 16.15 -16.73 -3.08
C PRO A 137 14.91 -16.12 -2.44
N VAL A 138 15.05 -14.88 -1.98
CA VAL A 138 14.03 -14.09 -1.31
C VAL A 138 13.75 -12.82 -2.11
N ILE A 139 12.46 -12.54 -2.38
CA ILE A 139 12.02 -11.32 -3.04
C ILE A 139 10.92 -10.66 -2.22
N VAL A 140 11.16 -9.44 -1.75
CA VAL A 140 10.13 -8.60 -1.12
C VAL A 140 9.56 -7.66 -2.17
N ILE A 141 8.24 -7.65 -2.34
CA ILE A 141 7.52 -6.91 -3.37
C ILE A 141 6.56 -5.95 -2.70
N PHE A 142 6.77 -4.66 -2.89
CA PHE A 142 5.90 -3.59 -2.43
C PHE A 142 5.03 -3.09 -3.58
N LEU A 143 3.71 -3.18 -3.41
CA LEU A 143 2.72 -2.56 -4.27
C LEU A 143 2.21 -1.30 -3.56
N LEU A 144 2.54 -0.12 -4.10
CA LEU A 144 2.33 1.17 -3.45
C LEU A 144 1.16 1.91 -4.08
N ALA A 145 0.13 2.23 -3.29
CA ALA A 145 -0.99 3.05 -3.78
C ALA A 145 -0.62 4.53 -3.94
N GLU A 146 0.39 5.00 -3.19
CA GLU A 146 0.94 6.36 -3.25
C GLU A 146 2.39 6.37 -3.76
N ASP A 147 2.81 7.52 -4.28
CA ASP A 147 4.14 7.70 -4.85
C ASP A 147 5.22 7.80 -3.77
N LEU A 148 6.19 6.88 -3.81
CA LEU A 148 7.41 6.89 -3.02
C LEU A 148 8.51 7.73 -3.68
N PHE A 149 8.54 7.78 -5.01
CA PHE A 149 9.56 8.48 -5.80
C PHE A 149 8.94 9.57 -6.68
N PRO A 150 8.35 10.64 -6.11
CA PRO A 150 7.64 11.66 -6.90
C PRO A 150 8.53 12.39 -7.92
N ALA A 151 9.85 12.41 -7.70
CA ALA A 151 10.82 12.99 -8.63
C ALA A 151 11.09 12.13 -9.88
N ARG A 152 10.55 10.90 -9.95
CA ARG A 152 10.68 9.96 -11.08
C ARG A 152 9.29 9.64 -11.63
N PRO A 153 8.60 10.58 -12.30
CA PRO A 153 7.20 10.42 -12.66
C PRO A 153 6.98 9.28 -13.66
N ASP A 154 7.92 9.04 -14.57
CA ASP A 154 7.78 8.06 -15.66
C ASP A 154 8.31 6.67 -15.29
N GLU A 155 8.76 6.51 -14.04
CA GLU A 155 9.26 5.25 -13.51
C GLU A 155 8.33 4.78 -12.40
N PHE A 156 7.61 3.69 -12.67
CA PHE A 156 6.68 3.09 -11.72
C PHE A 156 7.29 1.88 -10.99
N ALA A 157 8.42 1.35 -11.46
CA ALA A 157 9.05 0.15 -10.92
C ALA A 157 10.50 0.46 -10.51
N VAL A 158 10.85 0.18 -9.26
CA VAL A 158 12.22 0.35 -8.73
C VAL A 158 12.63 -0.92 -8.00
N GLY A 159 13.72 -1.54 -8.45
CA GLY A 159 14.26 -2.77 -7.87
C GLY A 159 15.63 -2.58 -7.25
N PHE A 160 15.89 -3.29 -6.16
CA PHE A 160 17.18 -3.41 -5.50
C PHE A 160 17.54 -4.89 -5.40
N SER A 161 18.80 -5.22 -5.68
CA SER A 161 19.33 -6.57 -5.54
C SER A 161 20.77 -6.53 -5.08
N LEU A 162 21.21 -7.62 -4.44
CA LEU A 162 22.63 -7.79 -4.12
C LEU A 162 23.45 -7.87 -5.42
N HIS A 163 24.54 -7.12 -5.47
CA HIS A 163 25.50 -7.13 -6.58
C HIS A 163 26.92 -7.11 -6.02
N GLN A 164 27.86 -7.57 -6.84
CA GLN A 164 29.29 -7.49 -6.54
C GLN A 164 29.84 -6.15 -7.03
N ASP A 165 30.57 -5.45 -6.18
CA ASP A 165 31.10 -4.09 -6.46
C ASP A 165 32.33 -4.11 -7.39
N ASP A 166 33.08 -5.22 -7.42
CA ASP A 166 34.31 -5.37 -8.20
C ASP A 166 34.21 -6.47 -9.28
N ASP A 167 35.28 -6.61 -10.07
CA ASP A 167 35.45 -7.63 -11.11
C ASP A 167 35.97 -8.98 -10.56
N GLY A 168 35.84 -9.22 -9.26
CA GLY A 168 36.23 -10.46 -8.59
C GLY A 168 35.49 -11.72 -9.12
N PRO A 169 35.75 -12.90 -8.52
CA PRO A 169 35.38 -14.19 -9.10
C PRO A 169 33.90 -14.33 -9.45
N ALA A 170 33.62 -14.66 -10.72
CA ALA A 170 32.25 -14.82 -11.25
C ALA A 170 31.43 -15.91 -10.52
N VAL A 171 32.06 -16.87 -9.85
CA VAL A 171 31.38 -17.95 -9.12
C VAL A 171 30.61 -17.40 -7.92
N PHE A 172 31.27 -16.64 -7.04
CA PHE A 172 30.61 -16.00 -5.89
C PHE A 172 29.58 -14.95 -6.33
N LYS A 173 29.87 -14.25 -7.45
CA LYS A 173 28.89 -13.38 -8.09
C LYS A 173 27.60 -14.12 -8.39
N ALA A 174 27.69 -15.28 -9.04
CA ALA A 174 26.53 -16.07 -9.45
C ALA A 174 25.76 -16.62 -8.24
N GLU A 175 26.46 -17.05 -7.18
CA GLU A 175 25.81 -17.56 -5.96
C GLU A 175 25.04 -16.49 -5.21
N LEU A 176 25.57 -15.26 -5.11
CA LEU A 176 24.95 -14.14 -4.39
C LEU A 176 23.94 -13.34 -5.22
N SER A 177 24.08 -13.34 -6.54
CA SER A 177 23.22 -12.58 -7.44
C SER A 177 21.77 -13.06 -7.34
N GLY A 178 20.87 -12.13 -7.03
CA GLY A 178 19.44 -12.40 -7.00
C GLY A 178 18.94 -13.16 -5.77
N GLN A 179 19.81 -13.51 -4.81
CA GLN A 179 19.43 -14.18 -3.54
C GLN A 179 18.53 -13.32 -2.66
N MET A 180 18.71 -12.00 -2.70
CA MET A 180 17.84 -11.04 -2.04
C MET A 180 17.48 -9.92 -3.00
N GLN A 181 16.18 -9.72 -3.19
CA GLN A 181 15.65 -8.66 -4.02
C GLN A 181 14.54 -7.90 -3.27
N ILE A 182 14.49 -6.60 -3.49
CA ILE A 182 13.41 -5.73 -3.00
C ILE A 182 12.88 -4.97 -4.21
N LYS A 183 11.57 -5.03 -4.45
CA LYS A 183 10.93 -4.41 -5.61
C LYS A 183 9.81 -3.49 -5.15
N PHE A 184 9.76 -2.28 -5.66
CA PHE A 184 8.70 -1.30 -5.42
C PHE A 184 7.97 -1.04 -6.73
N TYR A 185 6.64 -1.07 -6.68
CA TYR A 185 5.76 -0.75 -7.80
C TYR A 185 4.73 0.31 -7.39
N GLU A 186 4.80 1.50 -7.98
CA GLU A 186 3.88 2.62 -7.74
C GLU A 186 2.67 2.48 -8.66
N ILE A 187 1.56 2.01 -8.10
CA ILE A 187 0.35 1.59 -8.82
C ILE A 187 -0.24 2.75 -9.63
N GLY A 188 -0.32 3.95 -9.04
CA GLY A 188 -0.88 5.13 -9.70
C GLY A 188 -0.10 5.54 -10.96
N LYS A 189 1.24 5.55 -10.89
CA LYS A 189 2.10 5.82 -12.04
C LYS A 189 1.95 4.75 -13.12
N ALA A 190 1.98 3.48 -12.73
CA ALA A 190 1.82 2.37 -13.67
C ALA A 190 0.49 2.47 -14.43
N PHE A 191 -0.60 2.74 -13.73
CA PHE A 191 -1.92 2.88 -14.33
C PHE A 191 -1.97 4.04 -15.32
N ARG A 192 -1.46 5.22 -14.95
CA ARG A 192 -1.38 6.38 -15.84
C ARG A 192 -0.55 6.10 -17.10
N LEU A 193 0.65 5.54 -16.94
CA LEU A 193 1.55 5.22 -18.06
C LEU A 193 0.92 4.16 -18.98
N TRP A 194 0.21 3.19 -18.42
CA TRP A 194 -0.50 2.17 -19.19
C TRP A 194 -1.63 2.77 -20.02
N GLN A 195 -2.50 3.59 -19.42
CA GLN A 195 -3.63 4.22 -20.12
C GLN A 195 -3.17 5.15 -21.24
N THR A 196 -2.06 5.84 -21.03
CA THR A 196 -1.45 6.74 -22.02
C THR A 196 -0.56 6.02 -23.03
N ARG A 197 -0.46 4.68 -22.97
CA ARG A 197 0.37 3.82 -23.85
C ARG A 197 1.86 4.19 -23.85
N GLN A 198 2.37 4.61 -22.69
CA GLN A 198 3.78 4.96 -22.48
C GLN A 198 4.60 3.83 -21.86
N LEU A 199 3.97 2.70 -21.52
CA LEU A 199 4.69 1.53 -21.03
C LEU A 199 5.39 0.77 -22.17
N PRO A 200 6.60 0.23 -21.93
CA PRO A 200 7.22 -0.75 -22.82
C PRO A 200 6.31 -1.96 -23.06
N PRO A 201 6.42 -2.65 -24.20
CA PRO A 201 5.61 -3.84 -24.51
C PRO A 201 5.62 -4.90 -23.39
N ASP A 202 6.79 -5.14 -22.80
CA ASP A 202 6.97 -6.14 -21.74
C ASP A 202 6.30 -5.74 -20.42
N ASP A 203 5.95 -4.47 -20.24
CA ASP A 203 5.27 -3.94 -19.04
C ASP A 203 3.76 -3.81 -19.21
N VAL A 204 3.21 -3.98 -20.41
CA VAL A 204 1.77 -3.78 -20.67
C VAL A 204 0.90 -4.70 -19.80
N SER A 205 1.29 -5.97 -19.64
CA SER A 205 0.57 -6.91 -18.77
C SER A 205 0.63 -6.49 -17.30
N LEU A 206 1.79 -6.05 -16.83
CA LEU A 206 1.94 -5.53 -15.47
C LEU A 206 1.14 -4.24 -15.26
N GLY A 207 1.15 -3.34 -16.24
CA GLY A 207 0.32 -2.13 -16.26
C GLY A 207 -1.17 -2.43 -16.14
N ALA A 208 -1.66 -3.46 -16.82
CA ALA A 208 -3.04 -3.92 -16.70
C ALA A 208 -3.38 -4.46 -15.30
N TRP A 209 -2.48 -5.27 -14.71
CA TRP A 209 -2.62 -5.78 -13.34
C TRP A 209 -2.61 -4.66 -12.29
N LEU A 210 -1.68 -3.72 -12.39
CA LEU A 210 -1.62 -2.57 -11.49
C LEU A 210 -2.81 -1.62 -11.73
N GLY A 211 -3.27 -1.49 -12.97
CA GLY A 211 -4.51 -0.79 -13.31
C GLY A 211 -5.74 -1.41 -12.67
N PHE A 212 -5.84 -2.74 -12.66
CA PHE A 212 -6.91 -3.46 -11.94
C PHE A 212 -6.88 -3.19 -10.43
N LEU A 213 -5.70 -3.10 -9.82
CA LEU A 213 -5.58 -2.75 -8.41
C LEU A 213 -6.00 -1.29 -8.13
N ALA A 214 -5.64 -0.36 -9.02
CA ALA A 214 -5.98 1.06 -8.91
C ALA A 214 -7.48 1.32 -9.09
N ASP A 215 -8.02 0.85 -10.21
CA ASP A 215 -9.42 1.06 -10.61
C ASP A 215 -9.95 -0.17 -11.38
N PRO A 216 -10.48 -1.17 -10.66
CA PRO A 216 -11.00 -2.39 -11.27
C PRO A 216 -12.25 -2.15 -12.13
N SER A 217 -12.87 -0.96 -12.05
CA SER A 217 -14.06 -0.61 -12.84
C SER A 217 -13.73 0.23 -14.07
N SER A 218 -12.45 0.58 -14.28
CA SER A 218 -12.05 1.39 -15.43
C SER A 218 -12.27 0.68 -16.76
N GLN A 219 -12.62 1.43 -17.79
CA GLN A 219 -12.79 0.90 -19.14
C GLN A 219 -11.53 0.18 -19.64
N SER A 220 -10.34 0.71 -19.35
CA SER A 220 -9.07 0.10 -19.74
C SER A 220 -8.92 -1.31 -19.14
N VAL A 221 -9.32 -1.51 -17.87
CA VAL A 221 -9.29 -2.82 -17.22
C VAL A 221 -10.32 -3.77 -17.82
N GLU A 222 -11.53 -3.28 -18.16
CA GLU A 222 -12.54 -4.10 -18.84
C GLU A 222 -12.03 -4.63 -20.20
N GLU A 223 -11.40 -3.76 -20.99
CA GLU A 223 -10.78 -4.14 -22.27
C GLU A 223 -9.64 -5.15 -22.06
N ALA A 224 -8.81 -4.96 -21.04
CA ALA A 224 -7.73 -5.88 -20.71
C ALA A 224 -8.24 -7.27 -20.31
N CYS A 225 -9.36 -7.35 -19.58
CA CYS A 225 -10.01 -8.61 -19.21
C CYS A 225 -10.49 -9.42 -20.44
N MET A 226 -10.67 -8.80 -21.60
CA MET A 226 -10.99 -9.53 -22.84
C MET A 226 -9.78 -10.28 -23.41
N SER A 227 -8.57 -9.85 -23.06
CA SER A 227 -7.31 -10.38 -23.63
C SER A 227 -6.44 -11.12 -22.61
N ILE A 228 -6.64 -10.89 -21.31
CA ILE A 228 -5.87 -11.49 -20.22
C ILE A 228 -6.84 -12.32 -19.35
N PRO A 229 -6.97 -13.65 -19.59
CA PRO A 229 -7.90 -14.51 -18.87
C PRO A 229 -7.71 -14.48 -17.35
N GLU A 230 -6.46 -14.48 -16.88
CA GLU A 230 -6.15 -14.48 -15.44
C GLU A 230 -6.59 -13.17 -14.75
N LEU A 231 -6.54 -12.04 -15.48
CA LEU A 231 -7.02 -10.75 -14.98
C LEU A 231 -8.55 -10.73 -14.90
N LYS A 232 -9.22 -11.33 -15.89
CA LYS A 232 -10.68 -11.49 -15.88
C LYS A 232 -11.12 -12.34 -14.68
N ASP A 233 -10.43 -13.45 -14.43
CA ASP A 233 -10.73 -14.31 -13.28
C ASP A 233 -10.51 -13.57 -11.95
N ALA A 234 -9.44 -12.75 -11.86
CA ALA A 234 -9.21 -11.88 -10.70
C ALA A 234 -10.34 -10.87 -10.49
N LYS A 235 -10.86 -10.27 -11.57
CA LYS A 235 -11.99 -9.34 -11.52
C LYS A 235 -13.27 -10.04 -11.05
N VAL A 236 -13.56 -11.24 -11.56
CA VAL A 236 -14.71 -12.05 -11.10
C VAL A 236 -14.57 -12.39 -9.61
N ALA A 237 -13.38 -12.81 -9.17
CA ALA A 237 -13.11 -13.07 -7.77
C ALA A 237 -13.32 -11.82 -6.88
N LEU A 238 -12.96 -10.63 -7.39
CA LEU A 238 -13.23 -9.37 -6.70
C LEU A 238 -14.74 -9.05 -6.65
N GLU A 239 -15.49 -9.30 -7.73
CA GLU A 239 -16.95 -9.14 -7.74
C GLU A 239 -17.61 -10.05 -6.69
N GLU A 240 -17.22 -11.32 -6.63
CA GLU A 240 -17.70 -12.28 -5.63
C GLU A 240 -17.36 -11.82 -4.21
N LEU A 241 -16.09 -11.47 -3.97
CA LEU A 241 -15.63 -10.97 -2.67
C LEU A 241 -16.37 -9.69 -2.25
N SER A 242 -16.69 -8.82 -3.21
CA SER A 242 -17.42 -7.56 -2.96
C SER A 242 -18.90 -7.78 -2.64
N ALA A 243 -19.45 -8.94 -2.98
CA ALA A 243 -20.79 -9.37 -2.64
C ALA A 243 -20.87 -10.11 -1.29
N GLU A 244 -19.74 -10.46 -0.67
CA GLU A 244 -19.69 -11.09 0.66
C GLU A 244 -19.87 -10.03 1.76
N ASP A 245 -20.96 -10.10 2.55
CA ASP A 245 -21.24 -9.18 3.66
C ASP A 245 -20.09 -9.14 4.69
N GLU A 246 -19.52 -10.30 5.03
CA GLU A 246 -18.39 -10.39 5.96
C GLU A 246 -17.15 -9.66 5.41
N ALA A 247 -16.83 -9.84 4.12
CA ALA A 247 -15.69 -9.16 3.50
C ALA A 247 -15.88 -7.63 3.46
N ARG A 248 -17.11 -7.16 3.19
CA ARG A 248 -17.43 -5.73 3.23
C ARG A 248 -17.30 -5.16 4.63
N GLU A 249 -17.75 -5.86 5.65
CA GLU A 249 -17.63 -5.41 7.03
C GLU A 249 -16.16 -5.36 7.48
N ILE A 250 -15.37 -6.38 7.14
CA ILE A 250 -13.93 -6.41 7.39
C ILE A 250 -13.23 -5.22 6.72
N ALA A 251 -13.52 -4.96 5.45
CA ALA A 251 -12.98 -3.83 4.72
C ALA A 251 -13.39 -2.49 5.35
N ARG A 252 -14.65 -2.35 5.77
CA ARG A 252 -15.17 -1.15 6.44
C ARG A 252 -14.49 -0.89 7.78
N ILE A 253 -14.26 -1.92 8.59
CA ILE A 253 -13.54 -1.82 9.86
C ILE A 253 -12.09 -1.39 9.63
N ARG A 254 -11.42 -2.00 8.64
CA ARG A 254 -10.04 -1.66 8.30
C ARG A 254 -9.91 -0.22 7.82
N GLU A 255 -10.79 0.22 6.93
CA GLU A 255 -10.82 1.59 6.41
C GLU A 255 -11.08 2.60 7.54
N LYS A 256 -12.03 2.32 8.44
CA LYS A 256 -12.32 3.17 9.60
C LYS A 256 -11.11 3.30 10.52
N SER A 257 -10.43 2.17 10.80
CA SER A 257 -9.24 2.15 11.64
C SER A 257 -8.13 3.02 11.03
N ARG A 258 -7.92 2.92 9.71
CA ARG A 258 -6.98 3.77 8.98
C ARG A 258 -7.33 5.25 9.08
N LEU A 259 -8.57 5.63 8.77
CA LEU A 259 -9.01 7.03 8.84
C LEU A 259 -8.83 7.63 10.24
N HIS A 260 -9.11 6.83 11.27
CA HIS A 260 -8.85 7.22 12.65
C HIS A 260 -7.34 7.46 12.89
N TRP A 261 -6.48 6.55 12.42
CA TRP A 261 -5.03 6.72 12.51
C TRP A 261 -4.51 7.94 11.76
N ASP A 262 -4.97 8.18 10.54
CA ASP A 262 -4.57 9.36 9.76
C ASP A 262 -4.97 10.66 10.48
N SER A 263 -6.16 10.69 11.08
CA SER A 263 -6.60 11.81 11.90
C SER A 263 -5.71 12.03 13.13
N LEU A 264 -5.33 10.95 13.83
CA LEU A 264 -4.43 11.03 14.99
C LEU A 264 -3.03 11.51 14.59
N MET A 265 -2.52 11.04 13.44
CA MET A 265 -1.21 11.46 12.92
C MET A 265 -1.22 12.91 12.47
N ASP A 266 -2.30 13.39 11.84
CA ASP A 266 -2.45 14.81 11.51
C ASP A 266 -2.49 15.67 12.78
N GLU A 267 -3.26 15.26 13.80
CA GLU A 267 -3.29 15.96 15.08
C GLU A 267 -1.90 16.02 15.74
N ALA A 268 -1.20 14.89 15.81
CA ALA A 268 0.16 14.82 16.33
C ALA A 268 1.12 15.73 15.55
N ARG A 269 1.02 15.76 14.22
CA ARG A 269 1.82 16.64 13.35
C ARG A 269 1.51 18.11 13.60
N ARG A 270 0.23 18.48 13.73
CA ARG A 270 -0.18 19.86 14.03
C ARG A 270 0.33 20.29 15.40
N LYS A 271 0.22 19.43 16.42
CA LYS A 271 0.73 19.68 17.77
C LYS A 271 2.26 19.85 17.76
N GLY A 272 3.00 18.92 17.16
CA GLY A 272 4.46 19.02 17.05
C GLY A 272 4.93 20.26 16.28
N LYS A 273 4.19 20.70 15.25
CA LYS A 273 4.47 21.96 14.55
C LYS A 273 4.19 23.20 15.42
N ALA A 274 3.18 23.15 16.29
CA ALA A 274 2.89 24.23 17.22
C ALA A 274 3.97 24.32 18.31
N GLU A 275 4.31 23.19 18.94
CA GLU A 275 5.38 23.08 19.94
C GLU A 275 6.73 23.54 19.36
N GLY A 276 7.10 23.08 18.16
CA GLY A 276 8.35 23.51 17.52
C GLY A 276 8.41 25.00 17.16
N LYS A 277 7.26 25.64 16.88
CA LYS A 277 7.20 27.10 16.72
C LYS A 277 7.41 27.81 18.05
N GLU A 278 6.78 27.32 19.11
CA GLU A 278 6.93 27.87 20.45
C GLU A 278 8.37 27.75 20.95
N ASP A 279 9.00 26.58 20.79
CA ASP A 279 10.41 26.35 21.12
C ASP A 279 11.35 27.29 20.34
N ALA A 280 11.10 27.48 19.04
CA ALA A 280 11.87 28.42 18.22
C ALA A 280 11.69 29.87 18.69
N SER A 281 10.47 30.26 19.04
CA SER A 281 10.17 31.58 19.61
C SER A 281 10.85 31.79 20.96
N LEU A 282 10.89 30.78 21.83
CA LEU A 282 11.59 30.83 23.12
C LEU A 282 13.12 30.87 22.95
N ALA A 283 13.67 30.11 22.01
CA ALA A 283 15.09 30.17 21.67
C ALA A 283 15.47 31.56 21.13
N PHE A 284 14.63 32.14 20.27
CA PHE A 284 14.82 33.49 19.75
C PHE A 284 14.69 34.55 20.83
N LEU A 285 13.71 34.42 21.74
CA LEU A 285 13.59 35.27 22.94
C LEU A 285 14.88 35.25 23.76
N LYS A 286 15.42 34.07 24.05
CA LYS A 286 16.67 33.93 24.79
C LYS A 286 17.85 34.59 24.07
N ALA A 287 17.95 34.46 22.76
CA ALA A 287 18.99 35.12 21.97
C ALA A 287 18.87 36.66 22.03
N LEU A 288 17.67 37.22 21.87
CA LEU A 288 17.42 38.67 21.97
C LEU A 288 17.74 39.23 23.36
N LEU A 289 17.47 38.46 24.41
CA LEU A 289 17.69 38.94 25.79
C LEU A 289 19.14 38.80 26.26
N THR A 290 19.94 37.95 25.61
CA THR A 290 21.35 37.73 25.97
C THR A 290 22.33 38.54 25.14
N ALA A 291 21.97 38.94 23.92
CA ALA A 291 22.83 39.72 23.04
C ALA A 291 22.93 41.21 23.47
N PRO A 292 24.15 41.79 23.62
CA PRO A 292 24.34 43.17 24.08
C PRO A 292 23.64 44.24 23.24
N GLU A 293 23.49 44.00 21.94
CA GLU A 293 22.86 44.94 21.01
C GLU A 293 21.34 44.98 21.17
N THR A 294 20.72 43.91 21.67
CA THR A 294 19.27 43.73 21.67
C THR A 294 18.65 43.54 23.05
N ASN A 295 19.45 43.30 24.09
CA ASN A 295 18.95 43.05 25.46
C ASN A 295 18.24 44.25 26.11
N LYS A 296 18.45 45.48 25.60
CA LYS A 296 17.77 46.70 26.07
C LYS A 296 16.47 47.00 25.32
N LEU A 297 16.05 46.18 24.36
CA LEU A 297 14.80 46.39 23.63
C LEU A 297 13.61 46.38 24.61
N PRO A 298 12.59 47.24 24.42
CA PRO A 298 11.37 47.21 25.24
C PRO A 298 10.66 45.86 25.14
N ASP A 299 10.08 45.38 26.24
CA ASP A 299 9.39 44.07 26.30
C ASP A 299 8.30 43.96 25.23
N ALA A 300 7.56 45.04 24.97
CA ALA A 300 6.56 45.11 23.91
C ALA A 300 7.14 44.85 22.52
N LYS A 301 8.36 45.35 22.23
CA LYS A 301 9.02 45.11 20.95
C LYS A 301 9.57 43.70 20.84
N VAL A 302 10.07 43.14 21.94
CA VAL A 302 10.53 41.75 22.01
C VAL A 302 9.36 40.77 21.83
N ALA A 303 8.21 41.05 22.44
CA ALA A 303 6.97 40.27 22.27
C ALA A 303 6.51 40.29 20.79
N GLU A 304 6.52 41.46 20.15
CA GLU A 304 6.22 41.60 18.72
C GLU A 304 7.17 40.77 17.84
N LEU A 305 8.48 40.84 18.09
CA LEU A 305 9.50 40.14 17.29
C LEU A 305 9.46 38.61 17.46
N THR A 306 9.18 38.14 18.67
CA THR A 306 9.16 36.70 19.00
C THR A 306 7.79 36.06 18.74
N GLY A 307 6.73 36.87 18.63
CA GLY A 307 5.36 36.42 18.59
C GLY A 307 4.86 35.82 19.91
N LEU A 308 5.61 36.01 21.01
CA LEU A 308 5.24 35.51 22.35
C LEU A 308 4.36 36.52 23.08
N PRO A 309 3.47 36.04 23.99
CA PRO A 309 2.74 36.91 24.90
C PRO A 309 3.67 37.81 25.74
N LEU A 310 3.24 39.05 25.99
CA LEU A 310 4.06 40.04 26.69
C LEU A 310 4.43 39.62 28.11
N ASP A 311 3.52 38.94 28.81
CA ASP A 311 3.72 38.39 30.15
C ASP A 311 4.81 37.31 30.17
N VAL A 312 4.89 36.47 29.13
CA VAL A 312 5.96 35.46 28.96
C VAL A 312 7.32 36.15 28.82
N VAL A 313 7.42 37.20 27.99
CA VAL A 313 8.65 37.98 27.81
C VAL A 313 9.11 38.64 29.11
N ILE A 314 8.18 39.29 29.82
CA ILE A 314 8.45 39.96 31.10
C ILE A 314 8.96 38.94 32.13
N LYS A 315 8.28 37.79 32.24
CA LYS A 315 8.65 36.73 33.17
C LYS A 315 10.04 36.16 32.87
N PHE A 316 10.31 35.83 31.60
CA PHE A 316 11.61 35.29 31.20
C PHE A 316 12.74 36.28 31.50
N ARG A 317 12.53 37.58 31.21
CA ARG A 317 13.51 38.64 31.49
C ARG A 317 13.75 38.87 32.99
N ALA A 318 12.74 38.65 33.84
CA ALA A 318 12.91 38.68 35.29
C ALA A 318 13.73 37.49 35.81
N GLU A 319 13.62 36.32 35.17
CA GLU A 319 14.37 35.10 35.52
C GLU A 319 15.82 35.10 34.99
N THR A 320 16.17 35.98 34.04
CA THR A 320 17.53 36.08 33.46
C THR A 320 18.39 37.22 34.04
N LYS A 321 17.87 37.99 35.00
CA LYS A 321 18.61 39.03 35.73
C LYS A 321 19.21 38.49 37.02
#